data_AF-A0A0K1PZC2-F1
#
_entry.id   AF-A0A0K1PZC2-F1
#
_cell.length_a   1.000
_cell.length_b   1.000
_cell.length_c   1.000
_cell.angle_alpha   90.00
_cell.angle_beta   90.00
_cell.angle_gamma   90.00
#
_symmetry.space_group_name_H-M   'P 1'
#
loop_
_entity.id
_entity.type
_entity.pdbx_description
1 polymer ?
#
loop_
_entity_poly.entity_id
_entity_poly.type
_entity_poly.pdbx_seq_one_letter_code
_entity_poly.pdbx_strand_id
1 'polypeptide(L)'
;MEDAETQKDVRWLADQGTPEAITALGRLADTTPAAVTALEARASTDLNVYIAAWQAVTRKAAWGTTMFRSALGDPSRADLAATAMPRRDVLLAPFAGDIENAVTRLAAGRAGGVLAGLLASIGPQAHAAVERRLVDPKTRGAMCDGIGMPDASGDAKSLLLAVAPDARDHATCVNDVIAMAGTEDVVLDWLGTGAEPGLVSATAKSTLACPRLGVIWQKALTTRPEATFAALTVPLQASISRCSRELDSILADVLAKAPRARGCIVQAIDPYGGELADMKNTCTVIKQGWARGETARTRERIGEALSHGCRFAK
;
A
#
# COMPACT_ATOMS: atom_id res chain seq x y z
N MET A 1 -26.01 5.38 37.18
CA MET A 1 -24.76 4.80 36.64
C MET A 1 -23.71 4.71 37.73
N GLU A 2 -23.23 5.84 38.26
CA GLU A 2 -22.26 5.86 39.36
C GLU A 2 -22.76 5.10 40.59
N ASP A 3 -24.02 5.28 41.00
CA ASP A 3 -24.59 4.56 42.14
C ASP A 3 -24.56 3.02 41.98
N ALA A 4 -24.89 2.53 40.78
CA ALA A 4 -24.87 1.09 40.48
C ALA A 4 -23.43 0.53 40.46
N GLU A 5 -22.46 1.32 39.99
CA GLU A 5 -21.05 0.96 40.04
C GLU A 5 -20.53 0.94 41.48
N THR A 6 -20.85 1.95 42.28
CA THR A 6 -20.50 1.99 43.72
C THR A 6 -21.11 0.81 44.47
N GLN A 7 -22.34 0.42 44.14
CA GLN A 7 -23.02 -0.74 44.72
C GLN A 7 -22.57 -2.09 44.12
N LYS A 8 -21.69 -2.08 43.11
CA LYS A 8 -21.25 -3.27 42.36
C LYS A 8 -22.43 -4.06 41.76
N ASP A 9 -23.49 -3.38 41.34
CA ASP A 9 -24.67 -4.01 40.74
C ASP A 9 -24.41 -4.40 39.28
N VAL A 10 -23.65 -5.48 39.10
CA VAL A 10 -23.27 -6.04 37.80
C VAL A 10 -24.50 -6.39 36.96
N ARG A 11 -25.56 -6.90 37.58
CA ARG A 11 -26.77 -7.32 36.86
C ARG A 11 -27.48 -6.11 36.27
N TRP A 12 -27.71 -5.07 37.07
CA TRP A 12 -28.35 -3.86 36.58
C TRP A 12 -27.53 -3.23 35.44
N LEU A 13 -26.20 -3.15 35.58
CA LEU A 13 -25.32 -2.62 34.54
C LEU A 13 -25.38 -3.45 33.24
N ALA A 14 -25.41 -4.78 33.36
CA ALA A 14 -25.52 -5.68 32.21
C ALA A 14 -26.87 -5.51 31.47
N ASP A 15 -27.96 -5.34 32.24
CA ASP A 15 -29.31 -5.15 31.71
C ASP A 15 -29.45 -3.80 30.98
N GLN A 16 -28.76 -2.74 31.42
CA GLN A 16 -28.76 -1.45 30.72
C GLN A 16 -28.07 -1.54 29.36
N GLY A 17 -26.89 -2.17 29.30
CA GLY A 17 -26.16 -2.39 28.05
C GLY A 17 -25.75 -1.12 27.28
N THR A 18 -25.78 0.06 27.89
CA THR A 18 -25.31 1.31 27.28
C THR A 18 -23.77 1.38 27.27
N PRO A 19 -23.13 2.20 26.42
CA PRO A 19 -21.68 2.38 26.43
C PRO A 19 -21.11 2.74 27.81
N GLU A 20 -21.81 3.58 28.57
CA GLU A 20 -21.44 3.95 29.94
C GLU A 20 -21.55 2.77 30.90
N ALA A 21 -22.60 1.95 30.76
CA ALA A 21 -22.79 0.73 31.54
C ALA A 21 -21.70 -0.30 31.29
N ILE A 22 -21.34 -0.51 30.03
CA ILE A 22 -20.22 -1.38 29.63
C ILE A 22 -18.89 -0.85 30.15
N THR A 23 -18.68 0.46 30.11
CA THR A 23 -17.47 1.08 30.66
C THR A 23 -17.38 0.88 32.18
N ALA A 24 -18.48 1.04 32.91
CA ALA A 24 -18.54 0.77 34.35
C ALA A 24 -18.30 -0.72 34.67
N LEU A 25 -18.89 -1.64 33.90
CA LEU A 25 -18.57 -3.07 33.99
C LEU A 25 -17.08 -3.33 33.78
N GLY A 26 -16.46 -2.67 32.81
CA GLY A 26 -15.01 -2.74 32.57
C GLY A 26 -14.15 -2.27 33.74
N ARG A 27 -14.59 -1.26 34.50
CA ARG A 27 -13.91 -0.84 35.74
C ARG A 27 -14.13 -1.85 36.88
N LEU A 28 -15.35 -2.36 37.02
CA LEU A 28 -15.66 -3.39 38.02
C LEU A 28 -14.94 -4.72 37.77
N ALA A 29 -14.72 -5.09 36.50
CA ALA A 29 -14.05 -6.31 36.07
C ALA A 29 -12.63 -6.46 36.62
N ASP A 30 -11.97 -5.36 36.99
CA ASP A 30 -10.64 -5.38 37.62
C ASP A 30 -10.66 -6.09 38.98
N THR A 31 -11.81 -6.11 39.67
CA THR A 31 -11.96 -6.72 41.01
C THR A 31 -13.14 -7.71 41.13
N THR A 32 -14.01 -7.77 40.12
CA THR A 32 -15.27 -8.51 40.17
C THR A 32 -15.40 -9.45 38.98
N PRO A 33 -15.14 -10.77 39.14
CA PRO A 33 -15.21 -11.75 38.04
C PRO A 33 -16.57 -11.84 37.35
N ALA A 34 -17.66 -11.55 38.07
CA ALA A 34 -19.01 -11.51 37.49
C ALA A 34 -19.15 -10.42 36.42
N ALA A 35 -18.43 -9.29 36.55
CA ALA A 35 -18.43 -8.24 35.55
C ALA A 35 -17.73 -8.67 34.25
N VAL A 36 -16.63 -9.45 34.34
CA VAL A 36 -15.99 -10.07 33.16
C VAL A 36 -16.98 -11.01 32.46
N THR A 37 -17.72 -11.81 33.23
CA THR A 37 -18.73 -12.73 32.67
C THR A 37 -19.84 -11.98 31.95
N ALA A 38 -20.32 -10.87 32.51
CA ALA A 38 -21.33 -10.02 31.89
C ALA A 38 -20.82 -9.36 30.59
N LEU A 39 -19.55 -8.96 30.55
CA LEU A 39 -18.91 -8.45 29.34
C LEU A 39 -18.77 -9.54 28.26
N GLU A 40 -18.30 -10.73 28.61
CA GLU A 40 -18.16 -11.86 27.67
C GLU A 40 -19.49 -12.27 27.03
N ALA A 41 -20.59 -12.20 27.76
CA ALA A 41 -21.92 -12.49 27.22
C ALA A 41 -22.33 -11.58 26.05
N ARG A 42 -21.66 -10.44 25.88
CA ARG A 42 -21.93 -9.44 24.83
C ARG A 42 -20.80 -9.33 23.80
N ALA A 43 -19.69 -10.03 24.00
CA ALA A 43 -18.45 -9.87 23.25
C ALA A 43 -18.55 -10.25 21.76
N SER A 44 -19.61 -10.95 21.35
CA SER A 44 -19.85 -11.28 19.93
C SER A 44 -20.45 -10.14 19.12
N THR A 45 -21.07 -9.14 19.76
CA THR A 45 -21.87 -8.12 19.06
C THR A 45 -21.61 -6.69 19.53
N ASP A 46 -20.96 -6.49 20.68
CA ASP A 46 -20.83 -5.16 21.30
C ASP A 46 -19.38 -4.67 21.28
N LEU A 47 -19.07 -3.71 20.39
CA LEU A 47 -17.74 -3.11 20.28
C LEU A 47 -17.27 -2.50 21.61
N ASN A 48 -18.19 -1.97 22.42
CA ASN A 48 -17.85 -1.32 23.68
C ASN A 48 -17.21 -2.29 24.68
N VAL A 49 -17.50 -3.59 24.57
CA VAL A 49 -16.84 -4.63 25.38
C VAL A 49 -15.35 -4.65 25.11
N TYR A 50 -14.95 -4.60 23.84
CA TYR A 50 -13.52 -4.59 23.48
C TYR A 50 -12.86 -3.23 23.74
N ILE A 51 -13.60 -2.12 23.63
CA ILE A 51 -13.10 -0.81 24.08
C ILE A 51 -12.80 -0.87 25.58
N ALA A 52 -13.70 -1.41 26.40
CA ALA A 52 -13.49 -1.61 27.83
C ALA A 52 -12.31 -2.58 28.11
N ALA A 53 -12.21 -3.67 27.35
CA ALA A 53 -11.09 -4.60 27.43
C ALA A 53 -9.74 -3.93 27.11
N TRP A 54 -9.71 -3.01 26.13
CA TRP A 54 -8.49 -2.28 25.80
C TRP A 54 -8.09 -1.34 26.93
N GLN A 55 -9.06 -0.66 27.54
CA GLN A 55 -8.80 0.13 28.74
C GLN A 55 -8.29 -0.73 29.90
N ALA A 56 -8.67 -2.01 29.99
CA ALA A 56 -8.06 -2.92 30.95
C ALA A 56 -6.60 -3.28 30.58
N VAL A 57 -6.28 -3.47 29.31
CA VAL A 57 -4.90 -3.67 28.84
C VAL A 57 -4.03 -2.47 29.22
N THR A 58 -4.51 -1.24 29.00
CA THR A 58 -3.75 -0.01 29.36
C THR A 58 -3.52 0.09 30.88
N ARG A 59 -4.49 -0.34 31.70
CA ARG A 59 -4.36 -0.46 33.16
C ARG A 59 -3.61 -1.71 33.63
N LYS A 60 -3.14 -2.57 32.72
CA LYS A 60 -2.46 -3.85 33.01
C LYS A 60 -3.33 -4.88 33.76
N ALA A 61 -4.66 -4.80 33.60
CA ALA A 61 -5.57 -5.80 34.15
C ALA A 61 -5.57 -7.06 33.26
N ALA A 62 -5.31 -8.22 33.86
CA ALA A 62 -5.10 -9.47 33.15
C ALA A 62 -6.32 -9.95 32.33
N TRP A 63 -7.53 -9.59 32.76
CA TRP A 63 -8.76 -9.99 32.08
C TRP A 63 -8.85 -9.38 30.66
N GLY A 64 -8.40 -8.14 30.46
CA GLY A 64 -8.41 -7.47 29.15
C GLY A 64 -7.52 -8.19 28.15
N THR A 65 -6.28 -8.52 28.54
CA THR A 65 -5.36 -9.31 27.72
C THR A 65 -5.94 -10.69 27.39
N THR A 66 -6.54 -11.36 28.38
CA THR A 66 -7.14 -12.69 28.20
C THR A 66 -8.31 -12.65 27.21
N MET A 67 -9.18 -11.64 27.33
CA MET A 67 -10.32 -11.43 26.45
C MET A 67 -9.87 -11.18 25.01
N PHE A 68 -8.87 -10.33 24.78
CA PHE A 68 -8.33 -10.10 23.43
C PHE A 68 -7.71 -11.35 22.82
N ARG A 69 -6.90 -12.11 23.55
CA ARG A 69 -6.31 -13.35 23.02
C ARG A 69 -7.38 -14.36 22.64
N SER A 70 -8.40 -14.51 23.49
CA SER A 70 -9.55 -15.36 23.22
C SER A 70 -10.31 -14.90 21.97
N ALA A 71 -10.59 -13.60 21.85
CA ALA A 71 -11.34 -13.03 20.74
C ALA A 71 -10.57 -13.05 19.41
N LEU A 72 -9.27 -12.76 19.43
CA LEU A 72 -8.38 -12.91 18.27
C LEU A 72 -8.22 -14.38 17.86
N GLY A 73 -8.47 -15.34 18.77
CA GLY A 73 -8.55 -16.76 18.48
C GLY A 73 -9.87 -17.20 17.82
N ASP A 74 -10.91 -16.38 17.87
CA ASP A 74 -12.27 -16.73 17.47
C ASP A 74 -12.69 -15.99 16.18
N PRO A 75 -12.95 -16.70 15.06
CA PRO A 75 -13.41 -16.10 13.81
C PRO A 75 -14.60 -15.14 13.94
N SER A 76 -15.53 -15.43 14.86
CA SER A 76 -16.76 -14.64 15.03
C SER A 76 -16.54 -13.33 15.78
N ARG A 77 -15.41 -13.19 16.48
CA ARG A 77 -15.09 -12.06 17.37
C ARG A 77 -13.88 -11.25 16.93
N ALA A 78 -12.98 -11.86 16.16
CA ALA A 78 -11.67 -11.28 15.83
C ALA A 78 -11.76 -9.90 15.14
N ASP A 79 -12.73 -9.68 14.25
CA ASP A 79 -12.90 -8.40 13.56
C ASP A 79 -13.30 -7.26 14.52
N LEU A 80 -14.26 -7.55 15.41
CA LEU A 80 -14.73 -6.58 16.41
C LEU A 80 -13.64 -6.27 17.44
N ALA A 81 -12.90 -7.29 17.87
CA ALA A 81 -11.75 -7.13 18.74
C ALA A 81 -10.65 -6.28 18.08
N ALA A 82 -10.26 -6.61 16.84
CA ALA A 82 -9.25 -5.86 16.10
C ALA A 82 -9.65 -4.40 15.87
N THR A 83 -10.94 -4.12 15.67
CA THR A 83 -11.49 -2.76 15.49
C THR A 83 -11.31 -1.90 16.73
N ALA A 84 -11.39 -2.48 17.93
CA ALA A 84 -11.22 -1.75 19.19
C ALA A 84 -9.74 -1.53 19.57
N MET A 85 -8.81 -2.28 18.97
CA MET A 85 -7.38 -2.14 19.25
C MET A 85 -6.81 -0.90 18.54
N PRO A 86 -6.28 0.10 19.27
CA PRO A 86 -5.74 1.31 18.67
C PRO A 86 -4.48 1.01 17.89
N ARG A 87 -4.49 1.40 16.62
CA ARG A 87 -3.37 1.19 15.70
C ARG A 87 -2.18 2.05 16.09
N ARG A 88 -0.98 1.54 15.83
CA ARG A 88 0.31 2.16 16.21
C ARG A 88 0.51 2.32 17.73
N ASP A 89 -0.34 1.70 18.55
CA ASP A 89 -0.14 1.68 20.00
C ASP A 89 0.98 0.70 20.37
N VAL A 90 1.88 1.13 21.25
CA VAL A 90 3.01 0.33 21.72
C VAL A 90 2.58 -0.94 22.46
N LEU A 91 1.36 -0.96 23.00
CA LEU A 91 0.77 -2.10 23.70
C LEU A 91 0.25 -3.18 22.75
N LEU A 92 0.25 -2.97 21.43
CA LEU A 92 -0.14 -3.99 20.44
C LEU A 92 0.89 -5.10 20.30
N ALA A 93 2.17 -4.79 20.49
CA ALA A 93 3.23 -5.74 20.15
C ALA A 93 3.15 -7.10 20.87
N PRO A 94 2.76 -7.18 22.15
CA PRO A 94 2.51 -8.47 22.82
C PRO A 94 1.41 -9.35 22.19
N PHE A 95 0.57 -8.79 21.31
CA PHE A 95 -0.49 -9.49 20.57
C PHE A 95 -0.09 -9.85 19.13
N ALA A 96 1.11 -9.49 18.67
CA ALA A 96 1.50 -9.67 17.27
C ALA A 96 1.32 -11.11 16.77
N GLY A 97 1.66 -12.11 17.58
CA GLY A 97 1.44 -13.53 17.24
C GLY A 97 -0.04 -13.92 17.15
N ASP A 98 -0.87 -13.42 18.05
CA ASP A 98 -2.32 -13.67 18.02
C ASP A 98 -2.96 -13.03 16.77
N ILE A 99 -2.54 -11.81 16.44
CA ILE A 99 -3.00 -11.08 15.25
C ILE A 99 -2.53 -11.79 13.97
N GLU A 100 -1.26 -12.22 13.89
CA GLU A 100 -0.73 -12.96 12.74
C GLU A 100 -1.53 -14.26 12.49
N ASN A 101 -1.85 -15.00 13.56
CA ASN A 101 -2.66 -16.21 13.47
C ASN A 101 -4.08 -15.89 12.98
N ALA A 102 -4.66 -14.78 13.45
CA ALA A 102 -5.98 -14.33 13.01
C ALA A 102 -5.98 -13.92 11.52
N VAL A 103 -4.96 -13.21 11.04
CA VAL A 103 -4.77 -12.89 9.61
C VAL A 103 -4.78 -14.17 8.78
N THR A 104 -4.00 -15.17 9.21
CA THR A 104 -3.86 -16.45 8.48
C THR A 104 -5.21 -17.17 8.37
N ARG A 105 -6.01 -17.15 9.44
CA ARG A 105 -7.32 -17.81 9.49
C ARG A 105 -8.40 -17.07 8.70
N LEU A 106 -8.32 -15.74 8.62
CA LEU A 106 -9.38 -14.87 8.06
C LEU A 106 -8.99 -14.18 6.75
N ALA A 107 -7.88 -14.60 6.13
CA ALA A 107 -7.29 -13.96 4.95
C ALA A 107 -8.24 -13.80 3.75
N ALA A 108 -9.18 -14.74 3.56
CA ALA A 108 -10.10 -14.72 2.43
C ALA A 108 -11.28 -13.73 2.59
N GLY A 109 -11.43 -13.06 3.75
CA GLY A 109 -12.53 -12.16 4.04
C GLY A 109 -12.09 -10.74 4.41
N ARG A 110 -13.05 -9.82 4.47
CA ARG A 110 -12.83 -8.41 4.88
C ARG A 110 -12.09 -8.27 6.21
N ALA A 111 -12.39 -9.16 7.16
CA ALA A 111 -11.74 -9.19 8.47
C ALA A 111 -10.23 -9.43 8.37
N GLY A 112 -9.76 -10.16 7.35
CA GLY A 112 -8.34 -10.40 7.11
C GLY A 112 -7.57 -9.10 6.87
N GLY A 113 -8.12 -8.16 6.09
CA GLY A 113 -7.51 -6.85 5.84
C GLY A 113 -7.46 -5.97 7.09
N VAL A 114 -8.50 -6.00 7.93
CA VAL A 114 -8.53 -5.24 9.20
C VAL A 114 -7.43 -5.73 10.15
N LEU A 115 -7.32 -7.04 10.33
CA LEU A 115 -6.29 -7.68 11.15
C LEU A 115 -4.89 -7.46 10.60
N ALA A 116 -4.73 -7.53 9.28
CA ALA A 116 -3.47 -7.25 8.62
C ALA A 116 -3.06 -5.78 8.80
N GLY A 117 -4.00 -4.85 8.73
CA GLY A 117 -3.75 -3.43 9.01
C GLY A 117 -3.31 -3.21 10.46
N LEU A 118 -3.93 -3.91 11.41
CA LEU A 118 -3.48 -3.88 12.80
C LEU A 118 -2.05 -4.40 12.95
N LEU A 119 -1.73 -5.55 12.35
CA LEU A 119 -0.38 -6.13 12.34
C LEU A 119 0.65 -5.18 11.70
N ALA A 120 0.33 -4.59 10.55
CA ALA A 120 1.17 -3.62 9.83
C ALA A 120 1.40 -2.34 10.63
N SER A 121 0.48 -1.97 11.52
CA SER A 121 0.59 -0.75 12.35
C SER A 121 1.57 -0.87 13.52
N ILE A 122 1.94 -2.10 13.93
CA ILE A 122 2.80 -2.36 15.11
C ILE A 122 4.21 -1.81 14.92
N GLY A 123 4.75 -1.84 13.69
CA GLY A 123 6.11 -1.43 13.38
C GLY A 123 7.15 -2.55 13.52
N PRO A 124 8.43 -2.22 13.80
CA PRO A 124 9.54 -3.17 13.68
C PRO A 124 9.40 -4.46 14.49
N GLN A 125 8.64 -4.44 15.59
CA GLN A 125 8.40 -5.62 16.42
C GLN A 125 7.56 -6.69 15.71
N ALA A 126 6.80 -6.32 14.67
CA ALA A 126 6.02 -7.24 13.84
C ALA A 126 6.64 -7.49 12.45
N HIS A 127 7.83 -6.95 12.16
CA HIS A 127 8.47 -7.02 10.83
C HIS A 127 8.46 -8.43 10.23
N ALA A 128 8.97 -9.41 10.99
CA ALA A 128 9.05 -10.79 10.53
C ALA A 128 7.67 -11.44 10.32
N ALA A 129 6.64 -11.02 11.07
CA ALA A 129 5.28 -11.51 10.89
C ALA A 129 4.65 -10.93 9.62
N VAL A 130 4.82 -9.62 9.39
CA VAL A 130 4.36 -8.97 8.15
C VAL A 130 5.04 -9.59 6.94
N GLU A 131 6.36 -9.82 6.99
CA GLU A 131 7.11 -10.44 5.88
C GLU A 131 6.55 -11.82 5.54
N ARG A 132 6.39 -12.69 6.56
CA ARG A 132 5.81 -14.04 6.38
C ARG A 132 4.42 -14.00 5.75
N ARG A 133 3.58 -13.04 6.13
CA ARG A 133 2.22 -12.90 5.60
C ARG A 133 2.19 -12.27 4.21
N LEU A 134 3.18 -11.45 3.87
CA LEU A 134 3.31 -10.86 2.55
C LEU A 134 3.80 -11.88 1.52
N VAL A 135 4.77 -12.72 1.88
CA VAL A 135 5.32 -13.74 0.95
C VAL A 135 4.37 -14.91 0.74
N ASP A 136 3.55 -15.26 1.73
CA ASP A 136 2.57 -16.35 1.63
C ASP A 136 1.40 -15.97 0.69
N PRO A 137 1.21 -16.67 -0.43
CA PRO A 137 0.14 -16.38 -1.40
C PRO A 137 -1.27 -16.35 -0.80
N LYS A 138 -1.53 -17.10 0.29
CA LYS A 138 -2.86 -17.17 0.91
C LYS A 138 -3.21 -15.91 1.69
N THR A 139 -2.20 -15.21 2.21
CA THR A 139 -2.38 -14.04 3.08
C THR A 139 -1.93 -12.75 2.42
N ARG A 140 -1.17 -12.83 1.32
CA ARG A 140 -0.59 -11.68 0.59
C ARG A 140 -1.60 -10.59 0.28
N GLY A 141 -2.77 -10.94 -0.26
CA GLY A 141 -3.81 -9.97 -0.60
C GLY A 141 -4.25 -9.15 0.62
N ALA A 142 -4.64 -9.84 1.70
CA ALA A 142 -5.01 -9.19 2.96
C ALA A 142 -3.86 -8.40 3.58
N MET A 143 -2.62 -8.90 3.49
CA MET A 143 -1.45 -8.20 4.01
C MET A 143 -1.19 -6.91 3.24
N CYS A 144 -1.34 -6.91 1.92
CA CYS A 144 -1.24 -5.71 1.11
C CYS A 144 -2.34 -4.70 1.44
N ASP A 145 -3.60 -5.13 1.54
CA ASP A 145 -4.71 -4.27 1.99
C ASP A 145 -4.37 -3.61 3.34
N GLY A 146 -3.79 -4.38 4.27
CA GLY A 146 -3.35 -3.89 5.57
C GLY A 146 -2.22 -2.86 5.50
N ILE A 147 -1.23 -3.06 4.64
CA ILE A 147 -0.10 -2.13 4.43
C ILE A 147 -0.57 -0.85 3.72
N GLY A 148 -1.57 -0.95 2.84
CA GLY A 148 -2.19 0.20 2.16
C GLY A 148 -2.97 1.13 3.09
N MET A 149 -3.27 0.71 4.32
CA MET A 149 -4.01 1.54 5.27
C MET A 149 -3.19 2.77 5.73
N PRO A 150 -3.83 3.93 5.99
CA PRO A 150 -3.13 5.16 6.37
C PRO A 150 -2.28 5.06 7.64
N ASP A 151 -2.62 4.11 8.52
CA ASP A 151 -2.00 3.87 9.82
C ASP A 151 -0.97 2.74 9.82
N ALA A 152 -0.73 2.11 8.67
CA ALA A 152 0.37 1.18 8.51
C ALA A 152 1.71 1.85 8.85
N SER A 153 2.58 1.11 9.53
CA SER A 153 3.89 1.62 9.91
C SER A 153 4.78 1.83 8.68
N GLY A 154 5.72 2.78 8.78
CA GLY A 154 6.74 2.97 7.74
C GLY A 154 7.62 1.74 7.51
N ASP A 155 7.79 0.89 8.53
CA ASP A 155 8.48 -0.40 8.44
C ASP A 155 7.73 -1.35 7.49
N ALA A 156 6.42 -1.52 7.69
CA ALA A 156 5.58 -2.38 6.85
C ALA A 156 5.52 -1.89 5.38
N LYS A 157 5.40 -0.57 5.17
CA LYS A 157 5.46 0.03 3.82
C LYS A 157 6.81 -0.19 3.15
N SER A 158 7.90 0.02 3.87
CA SER A 158 9.26 -0.21 3.35
C SER A 158 9.48 -1.69 3.01
N LEU A 159 8.96 -2.60 3.83
CA LEU A 159 9.02 -4.03 3.61
C LEU A 159 8.29 -4.44 2.32
N LEU A 160 7.11 -3.87 2.04
CA LEU A 160 6.40 -4.11 0.78
C LEU A 160 7.27 -3.79 -0.45
N LEU A 161 8.06 -2.72 -0.40
CA LEU A 161 8.97 -2.33 -1.49
C LEU A 161 10.25 -3.20 -1.54
N ALA A 162 10.62 -3.84 -0.44
CA ALA A 162 11.86 -4.61 -0.28
C ALA A 162 11.73 -6.09 -0.61
N VAL A 163 10.54 -6.70 -0.48
CA VAL A 163 10.34 -8.12 -0.81
C VAL A 163 10.60 -8.44 -2.28
N ALA A 164 10.65 -9.72 -2.64
CA ALA A 164 10.79 -10.14 -4.03
C ALA A 164 9.54 -9.76 -4.87
N PRO A 165 9.67 -9.55 -6.20
CA PRO A 165 8.55 -9.12 -7.04
C PRO A 165 7.34 -10.07 -7.03
N ASP A 166 7.56 -11.37 -6.86
CA ASP A 166 6.51 -12.38 -6.73
C ASP A 166 5.67 -12.22 -5.46
N ALA A 167 6.18 -11.54 -4.42
CA ALA A 167 5.40 -11.18 -3.24
C ALA A 167 4.60 -9.87 -3.40
N ARG A 168 4.80 -9.13 -4.50
CA ARG A 168 4.10 -7.89 -4.87
C ARG A 168 3.15 -8.02 -6.05
N ASP A 169 3.11 -9.17 -6.71
CA ASP A 169 2.36 -9.38 -7.95
C ASP A 169 0.83 -9.44 -7.77
N HIS A 170 0.35 -9.51 -6.53
CA HIS A 170 -1.08 -9.52 -6.23
C HIS A 170 -1.70 -8.16 -6.53
N ALA A 171 -2.89 -8.16 -7.13
CA ALA A 171 -3.56 -6.95 -7.62
C ALA A 171 -3.71 -5.86 -6.53
N THR A 172 -4.03 -6.26 -5.29
CA THR A 172 -4.06 -5.37 -4.13
C THR A 172 -2.74 -4.67 -3.88
N CYS A 173 -1.61 -5.40 -3.84
CA CYS A 173 -0.28 -4.82 -3.63
C CYS A 173 0.06 -3.79 -4.71
N VAL A 174 -0.25 -4.12 -5.97
CA VAL A 174 -0.05 -3.22 -7.10
C VAL A 174 -0.86 -1.93 -6.92
N ASN A 175 -2.14 -2.06 -6.57
CA ASN A 175 -3.02 -0.91 -6.34
C ASN A 175 -2.55 -0.04 -5.16
N ASP A 176 -2.14 -0.65 -4.05
CA ASP A 176 -1.66 0.07 -2.88
C ASP A 176 -0.32 0.77 -3.14
N VAL A 177 0.60 0.13 -3.86
CA VAL A 177 1.85 0.80 -4.27
C VAL A 177 1.57 2.00 -5.18
N ILE A 178 0.62 1.89 -6.10
CA ILE A 178 0.20 3.02 -6.95
C ILE A 178 -0.45 4.13 -6.12
N ALA A 179 -1.29 3.77 -5.15
CA ALA A 179 -1.94 4.72 -4.25
C ALA A 179 -0.91 5.46 -3.38
N MET A 180 0.02 4.73 -2.77
CA MET A 180 1.15 5.31 -2.02
C MET A 180 2.01 6.19 -2.93
N ALA A 181 2.30 5.76 -4.16
CA ALA A 181 3.02 6.57 -5.12
C ALA A 181 2.29 7.88 -5.45
N GLY A 182 0.97 7.97 -5.25
CA GLY A 182 0.19 9.20 -5.40
C GLY A 182 0.49 10.28 -4.34
N THR A 183 1.00 9.90 -3.17
CA THR A 183 1.18 10.81 -2.02
C THR A 183 2.59 10.77 -1.41
N GLU A 184 3.36 9.71 -1.67
CA GLU A 184 4.66 9.44 -1.05
C GLU A 184 5.78 9.47 -2.11
N ASP A 185 6.65 10.48 -2.04
CA ASP A 185 7.72 10.67 -3.04
C ASP A 185 8.80 9.58 -2.98
N VAL A 186 9.01 8.96 -1.81
CA VAL A 186 9.92 7.82 -1.66
C VAL A 186 9.47 6.63 -2.51
N VAL A 187 8.15 6.43 -2.64
CA VAL A 187 7.58 5.34 -3.46
C VAL A 187 7.71 5.68 -4.94
N LEU A 188 7.50 6.94 -5.33
CA LEU A 188 7.78 7.38 -6.71
C LEU A 188 9.25 7.17 -7.10
N ASP A 189 10.17 7.53 -6.21
CA ASP A 189 11.60 7.38 -6.44
C ASP A 189 11.98 5.90 -6.58
N TRP A 190 11.43 5.03 -5.74
CA TRP A 190 11.61 3.58 -5.85
C TRP A 190 11.03 3.02 -7.15
N LEU A 191 9.82 3.46 -7.57
CA LEU A 191 9.23 3.11 -8.86
C LEU A 191 10.13 3.51 -10.03
N GLY A 192 10.76 4.68 -9.94
CA GLY A 192 11.71 5.16 -10.93
C GLY A 192 13.01 4.36 -10.96
N THR A 193 13.51 3.87 -9.83
CA THR A 193 14.87 3.32 -9.73
C THR A 193 14.96 1.80 -9.76
N GLY A 194 14.04 1.09 -9.11
CA GLY A 194 14.21 -0.34 -8.80
C GLY A 194 13.00 -1.24 -9.05
N ALA A 195 11.79 -0.67 -9.19
CA ALA A 195 10.59 -1.47 -9.39
C ALA A 195 10.61 -2.33 -10.66
N GLU A 196 9.96 -3.49 -10.59
CA GLU A 196 9.77 -4.37 -11.74
C GLU A 196 9.03 -3.67 -12.91
N PRO A 197 9.36 -3.98 -14.17
CA PRO A 197 8.71 -3.37 -15.34
C PRO A 197 7.19 -3.56 -15.36
N GLY A 198 6.68 -4.68 -14.82
CA GLY A 198 5.24 -4.92 -14.69
C GLY A 198 4.53 -3.88 -13.84
N LEU A 199 5.14 -3.47 -12.72
CA LEU A 199 4.59 -2.45 -11.84
C LEU A 199 4.65 -1.05 -12.48
N VAL A 200 5.73 -0.73 -13.19
CA VAL A 200 5.82 0.50 -13.99
C VAL A 200 4.77 0.49 -15.13
N SER A 201 4.45 -0.66 -15.70
CA SER A 201 3.34 -0.78 -16.67
C SER A 201 1.99 -0.52 -16.01
N ALA A 202 1.79 -1.01 -14.78
CA ALA A 202 0.56 -0.78 -14.03
C ALA A 202 0.39 0.70 -13.69
N THR A 203 1.45 1.41 -13.27
CA THR A 203 1.39 2.86 -12.98
C THR A 203 1.01 3.65 -14.23
N ALA A 204 1.56 3.30 -15.40
CA ALA A 204 1.23 3.92 -16.68
C ALA A 204 -0.27 3.84 -17.01
N LYS A 205 -0.89 2.70 -16.70
CA LYS A 205 -2.31 2.40 -16.97
C LYS A 205 -3.27 2.82 -15.85
N SER A 206 -2.73 3.35 -14.74
CA SER A 206 -3.51 3.69 -13.55
C SER A 206 -4.11 5.10 -13.60
N THR A 207 -4.69 5.55 -12.48
CA THR A 207 -5.14 6.93 -12.27
C THR A 207 -4.05 7.86 -11.71
N LEU A 208 -2.81 7.38 -11.52
CA LEU A 208 -1.69 8.19 -11.01
C LEU A 208 -1.50 9.45 -11.86
N ALA A 209 -1.44 10.63 -11.24
CA ALA A 209 -1.36 11.90 -11.95
C ALA A 209 -0.14 11.97 -12.90
N CYS A 210 -0.35 12.48 -14.12
CA CYS A 210 0.69 12.58 -15.15
C CYS A 210 2.00 13.25 -14.69
N PRO A 211 1.99 14.33 -13.88
CA PRO A 211 3.22 14.90 -13.33
C PRO A 211 4.02 13.91 -12.47
N ARG A 212 3.36 13.07 -11.67
CA ARG A 212 4.01 12.04 -10.86
C ARG A 212 4.56 10.90 -11.73
N LEU A 213 3.84 10.54 -12.80
CA LEU A 213 4.36 9.60 -13.80
C LEU A 213 5.60 10.16 -14.53
N GLY A 214 5.65 11.47 -14.77
CA GLY A 214 6.83 12.16 -15.29
C GLY A 214 8.07 12.00 -14.40
N VAL A 215 7.91 12.14 -13.08
CA VAL A 215 9.01 11.92 -12.11
C VAL A 215 9.56 10.49 -12.20
N ILE A 216 8.66 9.48 -12.28
CA ILE A 216 9.06 8.08 -12.45
C ILE A 216 9.91 7.92 -13.71
N TRP A 217 9.48 8.49 -14.84
CA TRP A 217 10.20 8.36 -16.11
C TRP A 217 11.52 9.12 -16.16
N GLN A 218 11.56 10.34 -15.64
CA GLN A 218 12.80 11.08 -15.53
C GLN A 218 13.84 10.27 -14.74
N LYS A 219 13.44 9.70 -13.60
CA LYS A 219 14.30 8.87 -12.77
C LYS A 219 14.67 7.56 -13.48
N ALA A 220 13.71 6.85 -14.05
CA ALA A 220 13.93 5.55 -14.71
C ALA A 220 14.93 5.65 -15.86
N LEU A 221 14.80 6.67 -16.70
CA LEU A 221 15.66 6.83 -17.87
C LEU A 221 17.06 7.37 -17.50
N THR A 222 17.19 8.05 -16.36
CA THR A 222 18.47 8.65 -15.93
C THR A 222 19.23 7.82 -14.90
N THR A 223 18.60 6.86 -14.22
CA THR A 223 19.26 6.10 -13.12
C THR A 223 19.37 4.61 -13.40
N ARG A 224 18.40 3.99 -14.08
CA ARG A 224 18.40 2.53 -14.28
C ARG A 224 19.54 2.08 -15.21
N PRO A 225 20.04 0.84 -15.04
CA PRO A 225 20.98 0.24 -15.99
C PRO A 225 20.34 0.08 -17.37
N GLU A 226 21.13 0.30 -18.42
CA GLU A 226 20.69 0.22 -19.82
C GLU A 226 20.10 -1.15 -20.18
N ALA A 227 20.61 -2.22 -19.57
CA ALA A 227 20.10 -3.59 -19.73
C ALA A 227 18.60 -3.73 -19.38
N THR A 228 18.03 -2.80 -18.60
CA THR A 228 16.60 -2.83 -18.22
C THR A 228 15.69 -2.16 -19.24
N PHE A 229 16.23 -1.35 -20.16
CA PHE A 229 15.43 -0.47 -21.02
C PHE A 229 14.53 -1.22 -22.01
N ALA A 230 14.96 -2.39 -22.49
CA ALA A 230 14.13 -3.21 -23.38
C ALA A 230 12.78 -3.59 -22.74
N ALA A 231 12.76 -3.85 -21.42
CA ALA A 231 11.53 -4.17 -20.69
C ALA A 231 10.69 -2.93 -20.34
N LEU A 232 11.26 -1.73 -20.44
CA LEU A 232 10.58 -0.46 -20.13
C LEU A 232 9.97 0.23 -21.34
N THR A 233 10.26 -0.21 -22.57
CA THR A 233 9.71 0.37 -23.80
C THR A 233 8.17 0.37 -23.81
N VAL A 234 7.54 -0.76 -23.49
CA VAL A 234 6.06 -0.88 -23.48
C VAL A 234 5.43 -0.05 -22.36
N PRO A 235 5.92 -0.08 -21.10
CA PRO A 235 5.44 0.85 -20.07
C PRO A 235 5.60 2.32 -20.45
N LEU A 236 6.72 2.70 -21.11
CA LEU A 236 6.95 4.08 -21.54
C LEU A 236 5.96 4.47 -22.64
N GLN A 237 5.74 3.61 -23.63
CA GLN A 237 4.76 3.84 -24.68
C GLN A 237 3.37 4.10 -24.09
N ALA A 238 2.91 3.23 -23.18
CA ALA A 238 1.62 3.41 -22.51
C ALA A 238 1.53 4.75 -21.73
N SER A 239 2.65 5.20 -21.16
CA SER A 239 2.72 6.48 -20.46
C SER A 239 2.67 7.66 -21.43
N ILE A 240 3.37 7.58 -22.57
CA ILE A 240 3.35 8.60 -23.62
C ILE A 240 1.93 8.75 -24.19
N SER A 241 1.25 7.64 -24.50
CA SER A 241 -0.12 7.68 -25.02
C SER A 241 -1.11 8.37 -24.06
N ARG A 242 -0.84 8.36 -22.75
CA ARG A 242 -1.72 8.93 -21.73
C ARG A 242 -1.32 10.36 -21.30
N CYS A 243 -0.01 10.63 -21.21
CA CYS A 243 0.56 11.80 -20.55
C CYS A 243 1.57 12.53 -21.46
N SER A 244 1.32 12.56 -22.78
CA SER A 244 2.23 13.10 -23.79
C SER A 244 2.72 14.52 -23.48
N ARG A 245 1.81 15.41 -23.05
CA ARG A 245 2.12 16.80 -22.73
C ARG A 245 3.08 16.94 -21.55
N GLU A 246 2.81 16.22 -20.46
CA GLU A 246 3.64 16.23 -19.27
C GLU A 246 5.00 15.57 -19.51
N LEU A 247 5.05 14.55 -20.38
CA LEU A 247 6.27 13.84 -20.71
C LEU A 247 7.14 14.55 -21.74
N ASP A 248 6.60 15.49 -22.52
CA ASP A 248 7.33 16.10 -23.63
C ASP A 248 8.66 16.76 -23.20
N SER A 249 8.63 17.64 -22.20
CA SER A 249 9.84 18.33 -21.73
C SER A 249 10.84 17.36 -21.09
N ILE A 250 10.33 16.34 -20.38
CA ILE A 250 11.13 15.32 -19.72
C ILE A 250 11.87 14.47 -20.76
N LEU A 251 11.15 13.97 -21.76
CA LEU A 251 11.73 13.13 -22.81
C LEU A 251 12.68 13.93 -23.69
N ALA A 252 12.36 15.19 -24.00
CA ALA A 252 13.29 16.07 -24.70
C ALA A 252 14.61 16.27 -23.93
N ASP A 253 14.54 16.55 -22.64
CA ASP A 253 15.71 16.74 -21.78
C ASP A 253 16.58 15.48 -21.71
N VAL A 254 15.94 14.33 -21.49
CA VAL A 254 16.62 13.03 -21.41
C VAL A 254 17.23 12.63 -22.75
N LEU A 255 16.52 12.83 -23.88
CA LEU A 255 17.08 12.60 -25.21
C LEU A 255 18.33 13.44 -25.46
N ALA A 256 18.33 14.71 -25.04
CA ALA A 256 19.47 15.60 -25.20
C ALA A 256 20.66 15.16 -24.32
N LYS A 257 20.42 14.83 -23.05
CA LYS A 257 21.47 14.70 -22.02
C LYS A 257 21.88 13.25 -21.69
N ALA A 258 21.07 12.25 -21.99
CA ALA A 258 21.30 10.86 -21.60
C ALA A 258 21.33 9.92 -22.82
N PRO A 259 22.47 9.81 -23.54
CA PRO A 259 22.58 8.98 -24.75
C PRO A 259 22.11 7.54 -24.59
N ARG A 260 22.43 6.91 -23.46
CA ARG A 260 22.01 5.54 -23.13
C ARG A 260 20.49 5.30 -23.17
N ALA A 261 19.69 6.32 -22.88
CA ALA A 261 18.23 6.20 -22.80
C ALA A 261 17.54 6.43 -24.14
N ARG A 262 18.25 6.97 -25.14
CA ARG A 262 17.66 7.36 -26.43
C ARG A 262 17.00 6.21 -27.15
N GLY A 263 17.64 5.05 -27.18
CA GLY A 263 17.07 3.84 -27.77
C GLY A 263 15.73 3.49 -27.13
N CYS A 264 15.63 3.52 -25.80
CA CYS A 264 14.38 3.25 -25.09
C CYS A 264 13.26 4.21 -25.49
N ILE A 265 13.56 5.53 -25.47
CA ILE A 265 12.59 6.59 -25.74
C ILE A 265 12.08 6.48 -27.19
N VAL A 266 12.99 6.37 -28.16
CA VAL A 266 12.64 6.28 -29.58
C VAL A 266 11.82 5.03 -29.87
N GLN A 267 12.15 3.89 -29.27
CA GLN A 267 11.38 2.66 -29.49
C GLN A 267 9.98 2.72 -28.86
N ALA A 268 9.80 3.52 -27.80
CA ALA A 268 8.52 3.67 -27.10
C ALA A 268 7.58 4.67 -27.78
N ILE A 269 8.09 5.55 -28.65
CA ILE A 269 7.27 6.44 -29.46
C ILE A 269 6.56 5.61 -30.53
N ASP A 270 5.24 5.78 -30.64
CA ASP A 270 4.49 5.31 -31.81
C ASP A 270 4.58 6.39 -32.91
N PRO A 271 5.31 6.15 -34.01
CA PRO A 271 5.47 7.15 -35.05
C PRO A 271 4.16 7.48 -35.78
N TYR A 272 3.14 6.61 -35.68
CA TYR A 272 1.83 6.76 -36.30
C TYR A 272 0.75 7.22 -35.30
N GLY A 273 1.08 7.29 -34.02
CA GLY A 273 0.18 7.75 -32.97
C GLY A 273 -0.03 9.27 -32.99
N GLY A 274 -1.16 9.71 -32.44
CA GLY A 274 -1.54 11.13 -32.38
C GLY A 274 -0.80 11.91 -31.30
N GLU A 275 -0.24 11.22 -30.30
CA GLU A 275 0.40 11.78 -29.13
C GLU A 275 1.67 12.58 -29.44
N LEU A 276 2.38 12.26 -30.52
CA LEU A 276 3.53 13.05 -30.98
C LEU A 276 3.16 14.50 -31.36
N ALA A 277 1.90 14.77 -31.72
CA ALA A 277 1.45 16.13 -32.00
C ALA A 277 1.53 17.04 -30.77
N ASP A 278 1.38 16.48 -29.56
CA ASP A 278 1.49 17.18 -28.28
C ASP A 278 2.95 17.27 -27.78
N MET A 279 3.92 16.63 -28.45
CA MET A 279 5.31 16.48 -27.99
C MET A 279 6.33 17.33 -28.79
N LYS A 280 6.16 18.66 -28.75
CA LYS A 280 6.93 19.60 -29.57
C LYS A 280 8.42 19.64 -29.22
N ASN A 281 8.76 19.59 -27.93
CA ASN A 281 10.14 19.66 -27.48
C ASN A 281 10.89 18.38 -27.88
N THR A 282 10.27 17.22 -27.69
CA THR A 282 10.81 15.92 -28.05
C THR A 282 11.07 15.87 -29.56
N CYS A 283 10.09 16.27 -30.37
CA CYS A 283 10.26 16.34 -31.82
C CYS A 283 11.36 17.32 -32.25
N THR A 284 11.53 18.44 -31.55
CA THR A 284 12.62 19.40 -31.80
C THR A 284 13.98 18.76 -31.55
N VAL A 285 14.15 18.02 -30.46
CA VAL A 285 15.39 17.32 -30.15
C VAL A 285 15.68 16.21 -31.17
N ILE A 286 14.68 15.44 -31.60
CA ILE A 286 14.85 14.41 -32.64
C ILE A 286 15.34 15.04 -33.96
N LYS A 287 14.81 16.21 -34.35
CA LYS A 287 15.22 16.94 -35.56
C LYS A 287 16.67 17.44 -35.55
N GLN A 288 17.32 17.55 -34.38
CA GLN A 288 18.70 18.03 -34.25
C GLN A 288 19.77 17.01 -34.70
N GLY A 289 19.40 15.78 -35.07
CA GLY A 289 20.28 14.91 -35.87
C GLY A 289 21.35 14.13 -35.09
N TRP A 290 21.14 13.84 -33.80
CA TRP A 290 22.04 13.02 -32.97
C TRP A 290 22.08 11.52 -33.36
N ALA A 291 21.30 11.11 -34.36
CA ALA A 291 21.12 9.73 -34.78
C ALA A 291 22.38 9.03 -35.37
N ARG A 292 23.44 9.77 -35.72
CA ARG A 292 24.61 9.19 -36.42
C ARG A 292 25.41 8.19 -35.58
N GLY A 293 25.36 8.28 -34.24
CA GLY A 293 26.01 7.34 -33.32
C GLY A 293 25.09 6.21 -32.83
N GLU A 294 23.86 6.13 -33.33
CA GLU A 294 22.83 5.22 -32.85
C GLU A 294 22.78 3.91 -33.67
N THR A 295 22.17 2.87 -33.08
CA THR A 295 21.95 1.60 -33.79
C THR A 295 21.10 1.77 -35.05
N ALA A 296 21.23 0.86 -36.02
CA ALA A 296 20.41 0.90 -37.25
C ALA A 296 18.91 0.95 -36.95
N ARG A 297 18.44 0.13 -35.99
CA ARG A 297 17.03 0.09 -35.56
C ARG A 297 16.57 1.41 -34.93
N THR A 298 17.41 2.05 -34.11
CA THR A 298 17.09 3.37 -33.53
C THR A 298 17.01 4.44 -34.63
N ARG A 299 17.94 4.43 -35.60
CA ARG A 299 17.94 5.38 -36.73
C ARG A 299 16.69 5.24 -37.60
N GLU A 300 16.27 4.02 -37.89
CA GLU A 300 15.05 3.74 -38.63
C GLU A 300 13.82 4.31 -37.91
N ARG A 301 13.67 4.02 -36.61
CA ARG A 301 12.54 4.56 -35.82
C ARG A 301 12.54 6.08 -35.70
N ILE A 302 13.71 6.71 -35.61
CA ILE A 302 13.83 8.17 -35.71
C ILE A 302 13.31 8.67 -37.06
N GLY A 303 13.68 7.99 -38.16
CA GLY A 303 13.19 8.30 -39.49
C GLY A 303 11.66 8.26 -39.56
N GLU A 304 11.05 7.17 -39.07
CA GLU A 304 9.59 7.03 -39.02
C GLU A 304 8.94 8.16 -38.20
N ALA A 305 9.45 8.43 -36.99
CA ALA A 305 8.92 9.50 -36.14
C ALA A 305 9.00 10.88 -36.81
N LEU A 306 10.08 11.17 -37.54
CA LEU A 306 10.26 12.42 -38.29
C LEU A 306 9.33 12.53 -39.50
N SER A 307 9.16 11.44 -40.25
CA SER A 307 8.33 11.40 -41.46
C SER A 307 6.83 11.45 -41.17
N HIS A 308 6.41 10.96 -39.99
CA HIS A 308 5.01 10.85 -39.58
C HIS A 308 4.68 11.83 -38.44
N GLY A 309 4.74 11.41 -37.17
CA GLY A 309 4.22 12.21 -36.06
C GLY A 309 4.87 13.60 -35.90
N CYS A 310 6.21 13.71 -35.94
CA CYS A 310 6.92 14.98 -35.74
C CYS A 310 6.80 15.97 -36.90
N ARG A 311 6.24 15.55 -38.03
CA ARG A 311 5.88 16.45 -39.14
C ARG A 311 4.75 17.40 -38.75
N PHE A 312 3.86 16.96 -37.87
CA PHE A 312 2.65 17.69 -37.49
C PHE A 312 2.80 18.45 -36.16
N ALA A 313 3.81 18.13 -35.36
CA ALA A 313 4.20 18.90 -34.18
C ALA A 313 4.77 20.28 -34.60
N LYS A 314 3.96 21.33 -34.43
CA LYS A 314 4.30 22.74 -34.72
C LYS A 314 4.53 23.54 -33.44
#